data_AF-A0A973S824-F1
#
_entry.id   AF-A0A973S824-F1
#
_cell.length_a   1.000
_cell.length_b   1.000
_cell.length_c   1.000
_cell.angle_alpha   90.00
_cell.angle_beta   90.00
_cell.angle_gamma   90.00
#
_symmetry.space_group_name_H-M   'P 1'
#
loop_
_entity.id
_entity.type
_entity.pdbx_description
1 polymer ?
#
loop_
_entity_poly.entity_id
_entity_poly.type
_entity_poly.pdbx_seq_one_letter_code
_entity_poly.pdbx_strand_id
1 'polypeptide(L)'
;METVYDWVTVAIFAGLIVLFVQRSTADEPPAEHDSLLLYLGAGIGCAVANYLGNNGMDVLAIALIVATVGFIVYFLRPFKSWPRT
;
A
#
# COMPACT_ATOMS: atom_id res chain seq x y z
N MET A 1 -13.15 10.98 -8.70
CA MET A 1 -13.75 10.34 -7.51
C MET A 1 -15.16 9.92 -7.88
N GLU A 2 -15.26 8.98 -8.81
CA GLU A 2 -16.51 8.50 -9.39
C GLU A 2 -16.96 7.16 -8.79
N THR A 3 -16.03 6.38 -8.22
CA THR A 3 -16.32 5.03 -7.72
C THR A 3 -15.83 4.81 -6.29
N VAL A 4 -16.31 3.74 -5.65
CA VAL A 4 -15.80 3.29 -4.33
C VAL A 4 -14.30 2.95 -4.40
N TYR A 5 -13.81 2.49 -5.55
CA TYR A 5 -12.40 2.16 -5.75
C TYR A 5 -11.49 3.39 -5.66
N ASP A 6 -11.94 4.55 -6.15
CA ASP A 6 -11.19 5.80 -6.04
C ASP A 6 -10.94 6.14 -4.57
N TRP A 7 -11.95 6.01 -3.71
CA TRP A 7 -11.82 6.31 -2.28
C TRP A 7 -10.94 5.30 -1.54
N VAL A 8 -11.10 3.99 -1.84
CA VAL A 8 -10.31 2.94 -1.20
C VAL A 8 -8.85 3.02 -1.60
N THR A 9 -8.55 3.16 -2.88
CA THR A 9 -7.16 3.22 -3.37
C THR A 9 -6.46 4.48 -2.91
N VAL A 10 -7.14 5.63 -2.87
CA VAL A 10 -6.62 6.87 -2.29
C VAL A 10 -6.35 6.72 -0.79
N ALA A 11 -7.23 6.09 -0.02
CA ALA A 11 -7.01 5.87 1.41
C ALA A 11 -5.77 4.99 1.67
N ILE A 12 -5.61 3.90 0.90
CA ILE A 12 -4.44 3.02 1.00
C ILE A 12 -3.16 3.78 0.61
N PHE A 13 -3.21 4.55 -0.47
CA PHE A 13 -2.07 5.33 -0.95
C PHE A 13 -1.68 6.45 0.03
N ALA A 14 -2.65 7.13 0.62
CA ALA A 14 -2.42 8.11 1.68
C ALA A 14 -1.77 7.45 2.91
N GLY A 15 -2.24 6.27 3.31
CA GLY A 15 -1.61 5.48 4.38
C GLY A 15 -0.16 5.11 4.06
N LEU A 16 0.14 4.73 2.82
CA LEU A 16 1.50 4.48 2.33
C LEU A 16 2.40 5.72 2.44
N ILE A 17 1.90 6.89 2.06
CA ILE A 17 2.65 8.15 2.17
C ILE A 17 2.94 8.46 3.64
N VAL A 18 1.94 8.33 4.51
CA VAL A 18 2.11 8.56 5.96
C VAL A 18 3.16 7.60 6.53
N LEU A 19 3.09 6.32 6.17
CA LEU A 19 4.06 5.31 6.59
C LEU A 19 5.48 5.68 6.13
N PHE A 20 5.62 6.05 4.85
CA PHE A 20 6.89 6.46 4.26
C PHE A 20 7.47 7.66 4.99
N VAL A 21 6.67 8.70 5.25
CA VAL A 21 7.10 9.90 5.96
C VAL A 21 7.52 9.56 7.38
N GLN A 22 6.70 8.81 8.13
CA GLN A 22 7.01 8.40 9.50
C GLN A 22 8.37 7.69 9.61
N ARG A 23 8.65 6.76 8.68
CA ARG A 23 9.93 6.05 8.64
C ARG A 23 11.09 6.89 8.16
N SER A 24 10.86 7.78 7.20
CA SER A 24 11.89 8.70 6.71
C SER A 24 12.34 9.70 7.78
N THR A 25 11.47 10.01 8.75
CA THR A 25 11.76 10.91 9.87
C THR A 25 12.14 10.19 11.17
N ALA A 26 12.15 8.85 11.18
CA ALA A 26 12.50 8.09 12.37
C ALA A 26 14.02 7.99 12.53
N ASP A 27 14.51 8.14 13.77
CA ASP A 27 15.93 7.95 14.13
C ASP A 27 16.34 6.45 14.18
N GLU A 28 15.43 5.54 13.82
CA GLU A 28 15.72 4.11 13.77
C GLU A 28 16.51 3.80 12.49
N PRO A 29 17.56 2.95 12.55
CA PRO A 29 18.29 2.56 11.35
C PRO A 29 17.29 1.99 10.33
N PRO A 30 17.38 2.37 9.04
CA PRO A 30 16.47 1.88 8.02
C PRO A 30 16.39 0.37 8.13
N ALA A 31 15.19 -0.17 8.33
CA ALA A 31 15.04 -1.62 8.27
C ALA A 31 15.54 -2.05 6.87
N GLU A 32 16.16 -3.22 6.73
CA GLU A 32 16.56 -3.77 5.41
C GLU A 32 15.42 -3.74 4.36
N HIS A 33 14.18 -3.59 4.82
CA HIS A 33 12.95 -3.53 4.03
C HIS A 33 12.44 -2.10 3.74
N ASP A 34 13.22 -1.03 3.99
CA ASP A 34 12.88 0.36 3.64
C ASP A 34 13.49 0.79 2.31
N SER A 35 13.35 -0.04 1.28
CA SER A 35 13.65 0.38 -0.09
C SER A 35 12.51 1.21 -0.64
N LEU A 36 12.81 2.42 -1.14
CA LEU A 36 11.85 3.30 -1.85
C LEU A 36 11.09 2.55 -2.96
N LEU A 37 11.72 1.55 -3.58
CA LEU A 37 11.12 0.73 -4.63
C LEU A 37 9.90 -0.06 -4.15
N LEU A 38 9.86 -0.47 -2.87
CA LEU A 38 8.71 -1.18 -2.30
C LEU A 38 7.50 -0.26 -2.17
N TYR A 39 7.72 0.99 -1.74
CA TYR A 39 6.69 2.02 -1.68
C TYR A 39 6.17 2.38 -3.08
N LEU A 40 7.08 2.50 -4.06
CA LEU A 40 6.71 2.74 -5.45
C LEU A 40 5.88 1.59 -6.02
N GLY A 41 6.28 0.34 -5.77
CA GLY A 41 5.55 -0.85 -6.20
C GLY A 41 4.14 -0.91 -5.62
N ALA A 42 3.99 -0.62 -4.33
CA ALA A 42 2.68 -0.56 -3.68
C ALA A 42 1.82 0.59 -4.24
N GLY A 43 2.42 1.74 -4.54
CA GLY A 43 1.74 2.86 -5.19
C GLY A 43 1.23 2.53 -6.59
N ILE A 44 2.03 1.84 -7.39
CA ILE A 44 1.63 1.34 -8.71
C ILE A 44 0.48 0.34 -8.56
N GLY A 45 0.52 -0.55 -7.56
CA GLY A 45 -0.58 -1.48 -7.25
C GLY A 45 -1.91 -0.75 -7.01
N CYS A 46 -1.90 0.31 -6.21
CA CYS A 46 -3.08 1.16 -6.01
C CYS A 46 -3.57 1.83 -7.30
N ALA A 47 -2.66 2.37 -8.12
CA ALA A 47 -3.02 3.04 -9.36
C ALA A 47 -3.66 2.07 -10.37
N VAL A 48 -3.07 0.88 -10.55
CA VAL A 48 -3.59 -0.15 -11.44
C VAL A 48 -4.93 -0.69 -10.93
N ALA A 49 -5.09 -0.89 -9.62
CA ALA A 49 -6.33 -1.35 -9.04
C ALA A 49 -7.46 -0.35 -9.28
N ASN A 50 -7.16 0.95 -9.16
CA ASN A 50 -8.12 2.01 -9.40
C ASN A 50 -8.55 2.07 -10.87
N TYR A 51 -7.58 1.96 -11.79
CA TYR A 51 -7.86 1.94 -13.22
C TYR A 51 -8.75 0.75 -13.59
N LEU A 52 -8.44 -0.47 -13.11
CA LEU A 52 -9.24 -1.66 -13.39
C LEU A 52 -10.65 -1.57 -12.80
N GLY A 53 -10.78 -1.04 -11.58
CA GLY A 53 -12.09 -0.84 -10.94
C GLY A 53 -12.96 0.15 -11.72
N ASN A 54 -12.38 1.26 -12.19
CA ASN A 54 -13.10 2.25 -12.99
C ASN A 54 -13.47 1.76 -14.41
N ASN A 55 -12.81 0.71 -14.92
CA ASN A 55 -13.17 0.05 -16.18
C ASN A 55 -14.21 -1.09 -16.01
N GLY A 56 -14.78 -1.26 -14.81
CA GLY A 56 -15.81 -2.28 -14.53
C GLY A 56 -15.25 -3.69 -14.31
N MET A 57 -13.94 -3.84 -14.11
CA MET A 57 -13.29 -5.13 -13.83
C MET A 57 -13.21 -5.40 -12.32
N ASP A 58 -14.36 -5.41 -11.66
CA ASP A 58 -14.50 -5.41 -10.20
C ASP A 58 -13.70 -6.52 -9.50
N VAL A 59 -13.82 -7.76 -10.00
CA VAL A 59 -13.14 -8.93 -9.40
C VAL A 59 -11.63 -8.76 -9.41
N LEU A 60 -11.07 -8.27 -10.52
CA LEU A 60 -9.63 -8.05 -10.66
C LEU A 60 -9.17 -6.85 -9.84
N ALA A 61 -9.97 -5.79 -9.77
CA ALA A 61 -9.67 -4.62 -8.95
C ALA A 61 -9.60 -5.00 -7.46
N ILE A 62 -10.60 -5.73 -6.95
CA ILE A 62 -10.63 -6.19 -5.56
C ILE A 62 -9.44 -7.12 -5.28
N ALA A 63 -9.18 -8.09 -6.16
CA ALA A 63 -8.03 -8.98 -6.02
C ALA A 63 -6.70 -8.20 -5.94
N LEU A 64 -6.54 -7.16 -6.76
CA LEU A 64 -5.33 -6.34 -6.77
C LEU A 64 -5.22 -5.42 -5.54
N ILE A 65 -6.34 -4.90 -5.03
CA ILE A 65 -6.36 -4.15 -3.76
C ILE A 65 -5.90 -5.06 -2.62
N VAL A 66 -6.48 -6.26 -2.51
CA VAL A 66 -6.11 -7.24 -1.47
C VAL A 66 -4.65 -7.64 -1.61
N ALA A 67 -4.16 -7.89 -2.83
CA ALA A 67 -2.76 -8.20 -3.09
C ALA A 67 -1.83 -7.04 -2.69
N THR A 68 -2.20 -5.80 -2.99
CA THR A 68 -1.43 -4.60 -2.65
C THR A 68 -1.39 -4.41 -1.13
N VAL A 69 -2.51 -4.54 -0.43
CA VAL A 69 -2.56 -4.47 1.03
C VAL A 69 -1.73 -5.60 1.66
N GLY A 70 -1.86 -6.83 1.16
CA GLY A 70 -1.06 -7.97 1.60
C GLY A 70 0.45 -7.73 1.40
N PHE A 71 0.84 -7.16 0.26
CA PHE A 71 2.22 -6.77 -0.02
C PHE A 71 2.73 -5.73 0.99
N ILE A 72 1.92 -4.69 1.28
CA ILE A 72 2.27 -3.67 2.28
C ILE A 72 2.46 -4.29 3.66
N VAL A 73 1.52 -5.14 4.09
CA VAL A 73 1.58 -5.76 5.42
C VAL A 73 2.78 -6.72 5.53
N TYR A 74 3.06 -7.49 4.49
CA TYR A 74 4.12 -8.52 4.51
C TYR A 74 5.53 -7.94 4.33
N PHE A 75 5.71 -7.07 3.33
CA PHE A 75 7.02 -6.50 2.99
C PHE A 75 7.30 -5.21 3.77
N LEU A 76 6.37 -4.26 3.75
CA LEU A 76 6.59 -2.99 4.44
C LEU A 76 6.39 -3.14 5.95
N ARG A 77 5.62 -4.12 6.45
CA ARG A 77 5.40 -4.38 7.90
C ARG A 77 5.09 -3.10 8.69
N PRO A 78 3.94 -2.45 8.42
CA PRO A 78 3.62 -1.16 8.99
C PRO A 78 3.49 -1.18 10.52
N PHE A 79 3.16 -2.33 11.11
CA PHE A 79 3.03 -2.50 12.55
C PHE A 79 4.27 -3.19 13.12
N LYS A 80 5.01 -2.46 13.98
CA LYS A 80 6.18 -2.97 14.70
C LYS A 80 5.83 -4.08 15.72
N SER A 81 4.56 -4.23 16.07
CA SER A 81 4.06 -5.09 17.16
C SER A 81 3.53 -6.46 16.74
N TRP A 82 4.05 -7.08 15.68
CA TRP A 82 3.77 -8.52 15.46
C TRP A 82 4.48 -9.32 16.55
N PRO A 83 3.78 -10.10 17.40
CA PRO A 83 4.40 -10.80 18.51
C PRO A 83 5.42 -11.79 17.95
N ARG A 84 6.68 -11.64 18.38
CA ARG A 84 7.67 -12.70 18.25
C ARG A 84 7.26 -13.78 19.24
N THR A 85 6.54 -14.79 18.75
CA THR A 85 6.44 -16.07 19.45
C THR A 85 7.80 -16.74 19.47
#